data_AF-A0A951BIP6-F1
#
_entry.id   AF-A0A951BIP6-F1
#
_cell.length_a   1.000
_cell.length_b   1.000
_cell.length_c   1.000
_cell.angle_alpha   90.00
_cell.angle_beta   90.00
_cell.angle_gamma   90.00
#
_symmetry.space_group_name_H-M   'P 1'
#
loop_
_entity.id
_entity.type
_entity.pdbx_description
1 polymer ?
#
loop_
_entity_poly.entity_id
_entity_poly.type
_entity_poly.pdbx_seq_one_letter_code
_entity_poly.pdbx_strand_id
1 'polypeptide(L)'
;MPDGPFGSGFNPLEDLVSRLVGGLEQSLGGLTSPGTSTQRLDRYGRDLTAAARAGRLDPVIGREDEIEQVLEVLSRRTKNNPVLIGDPGVGKTAIVEGIAQRMAEGAVPEHMRNRRLIALDLAGMVAGTKYRGEFEERLTAVIEEVTAASRTVVLFLDELHTVIGAGAGAEGGAMDAASMLKPALARGDLPLVGATTVDDYRRHIERDPALERRFQPILVTEP
;
A
#
# COMPACT_ATOMS: atom_id res chain seq x y z
N MET A 1 -65.40 -28.14 -4.37
CA MET A 1 -64.94 -27.30 -3.25
C MET A 1 -65.15 -28.08 -1.96
N PRO A 2 -64.16 -28.20 -1.04
CA PRO A 2 -62.80 -27.66 -1.06
C PRO A 2 -61.68 -28.71 -0.88
N ASP A 3 -60.46 -28.17 -0.90
CA ASP A 3 -59.13 -28.76 -1.10
C ASP A 3 -58.51 -29.51 0.11
N GLY A 4 -57.51 -30.37 -0.17
CA GLY A 4 -56.60 -30.98 0.81
C GLY A 4 -55.20 -31.22 0.21
N PRO A 5 -54.11 -31.11 1.01
CA PRO A 5 -52.94 -30.33 0.62
C PRO A 5 -51.80 -31.11 -0.03
N PHE A 6 -51.05 -30.39 -0.86
CA PHE A 6 -49.74 -30.73 -1.41
C PHE A 6 -48.76 -31.22 -0.33
N GLY A 7 -48.23 -32.43 -0.48
CA GLY A 7 -47.03 -32.91 0.20
C GLY A 7 -45.85 -32.89 -0.76
N SER A 8 -45.21 -31.73 -0.92
CA SER A 8 -44.01 -31.58 -1.74
C SER A 8 -42.76 -32.06 -1.01
N GLY A 9 -42.15 -33.10 -1.58
CA GLY A 9 -40.72 -33.43 -1.61
C GLY A 9 -39.83 -32.99 -0.44
N PHE A 10 -39.59 -33.90 0.49
CA PHE A 10 -38.39 -33.84 1.32
C PHE A 10 -37.24 -34.44 0.52
N ASN A 11 -36.33 -33.60 0.00
CA ASN A 11 -35.20 -34.04 -0.81
C ASN A 11 -33.91 -33.95 0.03
N PRO A 12 -33.51 -35.02 0.74
CA PRO A 12 -32.43 -34.97 1.73
C PRO A 12 -31.06 -34.64 1.12
N LEU A 13 -30.89 -34.80 -0.19
CA LEU A 13 -29.67 -34.43 -0.91
C LEU A 13 -29.55 -32.91 -1.10
N GLU A 14 -30.66 -32.19 -1.28
CA GLU A 14 -30.62 -30.72 -1.41
C GLU A 14 -30.31 -30.05 -0.07
N ASP A 15 -30.83 -30.57 1.03
CA ASP A 15 -30.50 -30.08 2.39
C ASP A 15 -29.02 -30.35 2.72
N LEU A 16 -28.49 -31.51 2.32
CA LEU A 16 -27.08 -31.84 2.53
C LEU A 16 -26.14 -30.94 1.71
N VAL A 17 -26.49 -30.66 0.44
CA VAL A 17 -25.74 -29.73 -0.41
C VAL A 17 -25.81 -28.31 0.13
N SER A 18 -26.98 -27.85 0.59
CA SER A 18 -27.16 -26.53 1.20
C SER A 18 -26.30 -26.37 2.47
N ARG A 19 -26.22 -27.42 3.31
CA ARG A 19 -25.35 -27.43 4.50
C ARG A 19 -23.86 -27.46 4.18
N LEU A 20 -23.47 -28.17 3.12
CA LEU A 20 -22.08 -28.19 2.65
C LEU A 20 -21.66 -26.85 2.04
N VAL A 21 -22.52 -26.23 1.24
CA VAL A 21 -22.28 -24.91 0.64
C VAL A 21 -22.27 -23.82 1.72
N GLY A 22 -23.23 -23.82 2.64
CA GLY A 22 -23.26 -22.87 3.76
C GLY A 22 -22.10 -23.04 4.75
N GLY A 23 -21.61 -24.27 4.95
CA GLY A 23 -20.41 -24.55 5.75
C GLY A 23 -19.11 -24.08 5.08
N LEU A 24 -19.04 -24.15 3.75
CA LEU A 24 -17.92 -23.63 2.96
C LEU A 24 -17.89 -22.09 2.95
N GLU A 25 -19.05 -21.42 2.86
CA GLU A 25 -19.15 -19.96 2.95
C GLU A 25 -18.73 -19.44 4.34
N GLN A 26 -19.10 -20.14 5.43
CA GLN A 26 -18.66 -19.80 6.79
C GLN A 26 -17.16 -20.01 7.02
N SER A 27 -16.56 -21.03 6.38
CA SER A 27 -15.12 -21.28 6.52
C SER A 27 -14.26 -20.35 5.66
N LEU A 28 -14.82 -19.77 4.59
CA LEU A 28 -14.15 -18.78 3.74
C LEU A 28 -14.39 -17.33 4.22
N GLY A 29 -15.45 -17.08 4.99
CA GLY A 29 -15.75 -15.78 5.59
C GLY A 29 -14.92 -15.40 6.82
N GLY A 30 -14.03 -16.28 7.29
CA GLY A 30 -13.24 -16.12 8.52
C GLY A 30 -11.88 -15.41 8.38
N LEU A 31 -11.49 -14.96 7.18
CA LEU A 31 -10.20 -14.27 6.96
C LEU A 31 -10.33 -12.75 6.78
N THR A 32 -11.54 -12.20 6.81
CA THR A 32 -11.72 -10.75 6.82
C THR A 32 -11.79 -10.29 8.27
N SER A 33 -10.65 -9.83 8.78
CA SER A 33 -10.59 -9.04 10.00
C SER A 33 -11.63 -7.91 9.94
N PRO A 34 -12.35 -7.58 11.02
CA PRO A 34 -13.41 -6.58 10.98
C PRO A 34 -12.82 -5.20 10.65
N GLY A 35 -13.23 -4.62 9.53
CA GLY A 35 -13.08 -3.20 9.23
C GLY A 35 -11.69 -2.74 8.77
N THR A 36 -11.38 -2.94 7.50
CA THR A 36 -10.66 -1.90 6.75
C THR A 36 -11.47 -1.55 5.53
N SER A 37 -11.92 -0.30 5.44
CA SER A 37 -12.66 0.26 4.31
C SER A 37 -11.79 0.39 3.04
N THR A 38 -10.77 -0.45 2.90
CA THR A 38 -9.67 -0.30 1.96
C THR A 38 -9.67 -1.35 0.85
N GLN A 39 -10.85 -1.64 0.30
CA GLN A 39 -11.02 -2.74 -0.63
C GLN A 39 -10.20 -2.56 -1.92
N ARG A 40 -9.93 -1.32 -2.35
CA ARG A 40 -9.14 -1.06 -3.56
C ARG A 40 -7.65 -1.17 -3.28
N LEU A 41 -7.17 -0.69 -2.13
CA LEU A 41 -5.79 -0.89 -1.71
C LEU A 41 -5.45 -2.37 -1.57
N ASP A 42 -6.37 -3.15 -1.01
CA ASP A 42 -6.14 -4.60 -0.82
C ASP A 42 -6.08 -5.34 -2.17
N ARG A 43 -6.65 -4.76 -3.24
CA ARG A 43 -6.59 -5.30 -4.60
C ARG A 43 -5.31 -4.92 -5.35
N TYR A 44 -4.82 -3.70 -5.17
CA TYR A 44 -3.71 -3.14 -5.94
C TYR A 44 -2.42 -2.98 -5.12
N GLY A 45 -2.41 -3.46 -3.89
CA GLY A 45 -1.27 -3.41 -3.01
C GLY A 45 -1.12 -4.65 -2.16
N ARG A 46 0.05 -4.78 -1.52
CA ARG A 46 0.39 -5.85 -0.60
C ARG A 46 0.53 -5.27 0.80
N ASP A 47 -0.26 -5.79 1.74
CA ASP A 47 -0.13 -5.42 3.15
C ASP A 47 1.11 -6.10 3.76
N LEU A 48 2.18 -5.33 3.88
CA LEU A 48 3.44 -5.79 4.44
C LEU A 48 3.32 -6.02 5.95
N THR A 49 2.53 -5.22 6.65
CA THR A 49 2.30 -5.42 8.09
C THR A 49 1.56 -6.73 8.37
N ALA A 50 0.56 -7.07 7.56
CA ALA A 50 -0.13 -8.36 7.64
C ALA A 50 0.80 -9.52 7.27
N ALA A 51 1.63 -9.36 6.23
CA ALA A 51 2.63 -10.36 5.86
C ALA A 51 3.66 -10.60 6.99
N ALA A 52 4.11 -9.54 7.66
CA ALA A 52 5.00 -9.62 8.80
C ALA A 52 4.37 -10.35 9.98
N ARG A 53 3.12 -10.03 10.36
CA ARG A 53 2.38 -10.74 11.41
C ARG A 53 2.21 -12.23 11.10
N ALA A 54 2.12 -12.58 9.83
CA ALA A 54 2.02 -13.96 9.37
C ALA A 54 3.37 -14.68 9.22
N GLY A 55 4.50 -14.03 9.57
CA GLY A 55 5.84 -14.60 9.44
C GLY A 55 6.28 -14.86 7.99
N ARG A 56 5.73 -14.10 7.03
CA ARG A 56 5.99 -14.26 5.59
C ARG A 56 7.05 -13.29 5.03
N LEU A 57 7.66 -12.48 5.88
CA LEU A 57 8.76 -11.60 5.50
C LEU A 57 10.06 -12.17 6.05
N ASP A 58 11.13 -12.06 5.27
CA ASP A 58 12.46 -12.52 5.68
C ASP A 58 12.99 -11.62 6.81
N PRO A 59 13.76 -12.18 7.77
CA PRO A 59 14.34 -11.39 8.84
C PRO A 59 15.34 -10.39 8.26
N VAL A 60 15.23 -9.13 8.68
CA VAL A 60 16.12 -8.05 8.25
C VAL A 60 17.27 -7.91 9.24
N ILE A 61 18.51 -7.87 8.74
CA ILE A 61 19.73 -7.80 9.55
C ILE A 61 20.56 -6.60 9.11
N GLY A 62 21.08 -5.82 10.07
CA GLY A 62 22.04 -4.75 9.80
C GLY A 62 21.42 -3.53 9.14
N ARG A 63 20.14 -3.27 9.41
CA ARG A 63 19.37 -2.12 8.88
C ARG A 63 18.64 -1.35 9.97
N GLU A 64 19.05 -1.52 11.22
CA GLU A 64 18.38 -0.96 12.39
C GLU A 64 18.37 0.57 12.35
N ASP A 65 19.49 1.19 11.96
CA ASP A 65 19.64 2.64 11.90
C ASP A 65 18.70 3.25 10.85
N GLU A 66 18.63 2.67 9.64
CA GLU A 66 17.73 3.17 8.60
C GLU A 66 16.25 2.95 8.96
N ILE A 67 15.91 1.80 9.56
CA ILE A 67 14.55 1.53 10.04
C ILE A 67 14.14 2.55 11.11
N GLU A 68 15.01 2.82 12.09
CA GLU A 68 14.75 3.80 13.14
C GLU A 68 14.59 5.21 12.56
N GLN A 69 15.47 5.60 11.62
CA GLN A 69 15.39 6.89 10.94
C GLN A 69 14.08 7.05 10.16
N VAL A 70 13.61 6.02 9.46
CA VAL A 70 12.32 6.05 8.74
C VAL A 70 11.15 6.23 9.71
N LEU A 71 11.13 5.49 10.81
CA LEU A 71 10.08 5.59 11.84
C LEU A 71 10.06 6.97 12.50
N GLU A 72 11.23 7.54 12.78
CA GLU A 72 11.36 8.90 13.30
C GLU A 72 10.76 9.92 12.33
N VAL A 73 11.10 9.81 11.04
CA VAL A 73 10.60 10.72 10.00
C VAL A 73 9.08 10.62 9.86
N LEU A 74 8.51 9.41 9.83
CA LEU A 74 7.05 9.20 9.77
C LEU A 74 6.30 9.82 10.96
N SER A 75 6.99 10.01 12.08
CA SER A 75 6.46 10.62 13.31
C SER A 75 6.49 12.15 13.31
N ARG A 76 7.17 12.79 12.34
CA ARG A 76 7.32 14.25 12.28
C ARG A 76 6.03 14.95 11.84
N ARG A 77 5.94 16.24 12.17
CA ARG A 77 4.87 17.14 11.69
C ARG A 77 5.14 17.68 10.28
N THR A 78 6.41 17.80 9.90
CA THR A 78 6.88 18.37 8.62
C THR A 78 7.96 17.47 8.04
N LYS A 79 8.11 17.45 6.71
CA LYS A 79 8.99 16.51 5.99
C LYS A 79 8.84 15.07 6.50
N ASN A 80 7.59 14.62 6.61
CA ASN A 80 7.22 13.36 7.26
C ASN A 80 6.98 12.21 6.29
N ASN A 81 7.40 12.38 5.04
CA ASN A 81 7.46 11.30 4.05
C ASN A 81 8.93 10.94 3.83
N PRO A 82 9.44 9.86 4.45
CA PRO A 82 10.80 9.40 4.20
C PRO A 82 10.94 8.87 2.78
N VAL A 83 12.09 9.13 2.16
CA VAL A 83 12.47 8.57 0.86
C VAL A 83 13.82 7.90 0.99
N LEU A 84 13.83 6.58 0.86
CA LEU A 84 15.04 5.78 0.79
C LEU A 84 15.72 6.05 -0.55
N ILE A 85 16.90 6.68 -0.51
CA ILE A 85 17.72 6.97 -1.69
C ILE A 85 19.01 6.17 -1.63
N GLY A 86 19.39 5.58 -2.74
CA GLY A 86 20.58 4.74 -2.83
C GLY A 86 20.62 4.00 -4.16
N ASP A 87 21.71 3.31 -4.43
CA ASP A 87 21.87 2.57 -5.68
C ASP A 87 20.83 1.43 -5.80
N PRO A 88 20.51 0.97 -7.02
CA PRO A 88 19.68 -0.22 -7.19
C PRO A 88 20.32 -1.44 -6.51
N GLY A 89 19.51 -2.26 -5.85
CA GLY A 89 20.00 -3.50 -5.22
C GLY A 89 20.57 -3.36 -3.80
N VAL A 90 20.74 -2.15 -3.26
CA VAL A 90 21.24 -1.95 -1.88
C VAL A 90 20.28 -2.41 -0.76
N GLY A 91 19.12 -2.97 -1.09
CA GLY A 91 18.19 -3.48 -0.08
C GLY A 91 17.19 -2.47 0.48
N LYS A 92 16.82 -1.43 -0.28
CA LYS A 92 15.78 -0.47 0.11
C LYS A 92 14.45 -1.16 0.49
N THR A 93 14.05 -2.18 -0.26
CA THR A 93 12.85 -2.97 0.04
C THR A 93 12.96 -3.74 1.36
N ALA A 94 14.14 -4.26 1.69
CA ALA A 94 14.37 -4.96 2.96
C ALA A 94 14.18 -4.03 4.17
N ILE A 95 14.59 -2.76 4.07
CA ILE A 95 14.33 -1.76 5.12
C ILE A 95 12.82 -1.59 5.34
N VAL A 96 12.04 -1.51 4.26
CA VAL A 96 10.58 -1.39 4.32
C VAL A 96 9.91 -2.61 4.94
N GLU A 97 10.39 -3.81 4.62
CA GLU A 97 9.94 -5.04 5.26
C GLU A 97 10.29 -5.08 6.76
N GLY A 98 11.47 -4.58 7.15
CA GLY A 98 11.87 -4.43 8.56
C GLY A 98 11.00 -3.44 9.33
N ILE A 99 10.59 -2.34 8.69
CA ILE A 99 9.60 -1.41 9.25
C ILE A 99 8.26 -2.12 9.46
N ALA A 100 7.83 -2.94 8.49
CA ALA A 100 6.60 -3.71 8.61
C ALA A 100 6.65 -4.70 9.78
N GLN A 101 7.81 -5.35 10.01
CA GLN A 101 8.06 -6.22 11.18
C GLN A 101 7.92 -5.44 12.49
N ARG A 102 8.58 -4.27 12.62
CA ARG A 102 8.45 -3.41 13.81
C ARG A 102 7.01 -2.97 14.06
N MET A 103 6.27 -2.61 13.00
CA MET A 103 4.85 -2.26 13.09
C MET A 103 3.98 -3.44 13.52
N ALA A 104 4.28 -4.66 13.03
CA ALA A 104 3.57 -5.88 13.38
C ALA A 104 3.78 -6.28 14.85
N GLU A 105 5.00 -6.12 15.36
CA GLU A 105 5.38 -6.38 16.76
C GLU A 105 4.89 -5.28 17.73
N GLY A 106 4.42 -4.14 17.20
CA GLY A 106 4.08 -2.98 18.01
C GLY A 106 5.29 -2.27 18.61
N ALA A 107 6.49 -2.51 18.05
CA ALA A 107 7.75 -1.86 18.38
C ALA A 107 7.89 -0.51 17.64
N VAL A 108 6.84 0.32 17.71
CA VAL A 108 6.75 1.63 17.08
C VAL A 108 6.13 2.64 18.06
N PRO A 109 6.28 3.96 17.84
CA PRO A 109 5.63 4.97 18.66
C PRO A 109 4.11 4.78 18.76
N GLU A 110 3.51 5.19 19.88
CA GLU A 110 2.09 4.97 20.17
C GLU A 110 1.15 5.42 19.04
N HIS A 111 1.42 6.60 18.47
CA HIS A 111 0.62 7.17 17.39
C HIS A 111 0.73 6.44 16.05
N MET A 112 1.70 5.52 15.91
CA MET A 112 1.88 4.64 14.76
C MET A 112 1.36 3.22 15.00
N ARG A 113 0.95 2.89 16.23
CA ARG A 113 0.31 1.60 16.51
C ARG A 113 -0.93 1.44 15.65
N ASN A 114 -1.23 0.19 15.29
CA ASN A 114 -2.38 -0.21 14.47
C ASN A 114 -2.42 0.39 13.06
N ARG A 115 -1.37 1.09 12.62
CA ARG A 115 -1.24 1.48 11.22
C ARG A 115 -0.87 0.27 10.36
N ARG A 116 -1.18 0.35 9.07
CA ARG A 116 -0.83 -0.63 8.05
C ARG A 116 0.20 -0.02 7.10
N LEU A 117 1.22 -0.79 6.74
CA LEU A 117 2.17 -0.44 5.69
C LEU A 117 1.84 -1.27 4.45
N ILE A 118 1.43 -0.59 3.38
CA ILE A 118 0.94 -1.23 2.15
C ILE A 118 1.83 -0.84 0.99
N ALA A 119 2.49 -1.82 0.38
CA ALA A 119 3.25 -1.65 -0.85
C ALA A 119 2.29 -1.58 -2.04
N LEU A 120 2.31 -0.49 -2.80
CA LEU A 120 1.48 -0.36 -4.00
C LEU A 120 2.14 -1.07 -5.18
N ASP A 121 1.37 -1.90 -5.91
CA ASP A 121 1.82 -2.58 -7.11
C ASP A 121 1.40 -1.79 -8.36
N LEU A 122 2.23 -0.84 -8.76
CA LEU A 122 1.99 -0.02 -9.96
C LEU A 122 1.95 -0.88 -11.23
N ALA A 123 2.76 -1.93 -11.32
CA ALA A 123 2.79 -2.82 -12.47
C ALA A 123 1.46 -3.59 -12.60
N GLY A 124 0.96 -4.13 -11.48
CA GLY A 124 -0.34 -4.79 -11.39
C GLY A 124 -1.52 -3.85 -11.70
N MET A 125 -1.41 -2.55 -11.39
CA MET A 125 -2.43 -1.56 -11.74
C MET A 125 -2.51 -1.29 -13.25
N VAL A 126 -1.37 -1.31 -13.93
CA VAL A 126 -1.28 -1.18 -15.40
C VAL A 126 -1.75 -2.47 -16.08
N ALA A 127 -1.42 -3.62 -15.49
CA ALA A 127 -1.81 -4.93 -16.01
C ALA A 127 -3.33 -5.04 -16.17
N GLY A 128 -3.76 -5.51 -17.36
CA GLY A 128 -5.17 -5.68 -17.68
C GLY A 128 -5.96 -4.37 -17.90
N THR A 129 -5.30 -3.20 -17.97
CA THR A 129 -5.95 -2.00 -18.51
C THR A 129 -5.87 -2.02 -20.04
N LYS A 130 -6.98 -1.67 -20.70
CA LYS A 130 -7.00 -1.47 -22.16
C LYS A 130 -6.71 -0.01 -22.53
N TYR A 131 -6.96 0.89 -21.59
CA TYR A 131 -6.89 2.33 -21.78
C TYR A 131 -6.18 3.01 -20.63
N ARG A 132 -5.45 4.09 -20.95
CA ARG A 132 -4.67 4.87 -19.97
C ARG A 132 -5.53 5.41 -18.82
N GLY A 133 -6.72 5.92 -19.16
CA GLY A 133 -7.66 6.46 -18.17
C GLY A 133 -8.09 5.46 -17.09
N GLU A 134 -8.09 4.14 -17.38
CA GLU A 134 -8.46 3.13 -16.37
C GLU A 134 -7.39 3.01 -15.28
N PHE A 135 -6.11 3.16 -15.62
CA PHE A 135 -5.04 3.18 -14.62
C PHE A 135 -5.13 4.43 -13.74
N GLU A 136 -5.35 5.58 -14.37
CA GLU A 136 -5.51 6.87 -13.70
C GLU A 136 -6.69 6.86 -12.71
N GLU A 137 -7.83 6.29 -13.12
CA GLU A 137 -8.99 6.12 -12.25
C GLU A 137 -8.69 5.18 -11.07
N ARG A 138 -7.98 4.07 -11.32
CA ARG A 138 -7.55 3.15 -10.25
C ARG A 138 -6.61 3.83 -9.26
N LEU A 139 -5.63 4.59 -9.74
CA LEU A 139 -4.67 5.31 -8.91
C LEU A 139 -5.34 6.40 -8.09
N THR A 140 -6.23 7.18 -8.71
CA THR A 140 -7.03 8.19 -8.02
C THR A 140 -7.83 7.56 -6.89
N ALA A 141 -8.54 6.46 -7.17
CA ALA A 141 -9.34 5.79 -6.16
C ALA A 141 -8.50 5.22 -5.00
N VAL A 142 -7.29 4.71 -5.28
CA VAL A 142 -6.34 4.28 -4.24
C VAL A 142 -5.91 5.45 -3.36
N ILE A 143 -5.54 6.60 -3.96
CA ILE A 143 -5.10 7.80 -3.21
C ILE A 143 -6.24 8.34 -2.34
N GLU A 144 -7.45 8.39 -2.86
CA GLU A 144 -8.64 8.82 -2.12
C GLU A 144 -8.91 7.91 -0.92
N GLU A 145 -8.76 6.59 -1.11
CA GLU A 145 -8.97 5.60 -0.05
C GLU A 145 -7.95 5.73 1.08
N VAL A 146 -6.67 5.97 0.77
CA VAL A 146 -5.63 6.24 1.81
C VAL A 146 -5.88 7.55 2.51
N THR A 147 -6.29 8.58 1.77
CA THR A 147 -6.62 9.89 2.33
C THR A 147 -7.80 9.78 3.29
N ALA A 148 -8.84 9.04 2.91
CA ALA A 148 -10.02 8.77 3.75
C ALA A 148 -9.68 7.92 4.98
N ALA A 149 -8.67 7.04 4.88
CA ALA A 149 -8.19 6.22 5.99
C ALA A 149 -7.51 7.02 7.12
N SER A 150 -7.48 8.36 7.06
CA SER A 150 -7.11 9.24 8.19
C SER A 150 -5.75 8.88 8.81
N ARG A 151 -4.75 8.63 7.95
CA ARG A 151 -3.37 8.24 8.32
C ARG A 151 -3.20 6.89 9.02
N THR A 152 -4.22 6.03 9.01
CA THR A 152 -4.10 4.63 9.48
C THR A 152 -3.37 3.74 8.47
N VAL A 153 -3.21 4.21 7.23
CA VAL A 153 -2.42 3.56 6.19
C VAL A 153 -1.19 4.41 5.86
N VAL A 154 -0.05 3.74 5.74
CA VAL A 154 1.18 4.27 5.17
C VAL A 154 1.41 3.53 3.84
N LEU A 155 1.54 4.28 2.75
CA LEU A 155 1.88 3.69 1.46
C LEU A 155 3.38 3.48 1.33
N PHE A 156 3.79 2.38 0.73
CA PHE A 156 5.12 2.23 0.17
C PHE A 156 5.04 2.31 -1.35
N LEU A 157 5.85 3.20 -1.93
CA LEU A 157 6.01 3.37 -3.36
C LEU A 157 7.46 3.10 -3.72
N ASP A 158 7.70 1.93 -4.30
CA ASP A 158 8.98 1.67 -4.96
C ASP A 158 9.05 2.48 -6.27
N GLU A 159 10.26 2.84 -6.65
CA GLU A 159 10.53 3.69 -7.79
C GLU A 159 9.65 4.97 -7.80
N LEU A 160 9.55 5.66 -6.65
CA LEU A 160 8.67 6.83 -6.44
C LEU A 160 8.77 7.89 -7.56
N HIS A 161 9.95 8.06 -8.14
CA HIS A 161 10.20 8.96 -9.26
C HIS A 161 9.38 8.63 -10.52
N THR A 162 8.96 7.38 -10.75
CA THR A 162 8.15 6.99 -11.91
C THR A 162 6.75 7.61 -11.86
N VAL A 163 6.19 7.75 -10.66
CA VAL A 163 4.85 8.35 -10.46
C VAL A 163 4.89 9.86 -10.27
N ILE A 164 6.02 10.43 -9.86
CA ILE A 164 6.21 11.88 -9.66
C ILE A 164 6.82 12.57 -10.89
N GLY A 165 7.72 11.89 -11.60
CA GLY A 165 8.59 12.43 -12.64
C GLY A 165 8.05 12.36 -14.07
N ALA A 166 6.91 11.70 -14.29
CA ALA A 166 6.27 11.51 -15.60
C ALA A 166 5.90 12.81 -16.36
N GLY A 167 5.95 13.98 -15.71
CA GLY A 167 5.52 15.25 -16.29
C GLY A 167 6.54 15.98 -17.18
N ALA A 168 7.73 15.44 -17.45
CA ALA A 168 8.79 16.18 -18.16
C ALA A 168 9.54 15.32 -19.20
N GLY A 169 8.85 14.96 -20.29
CA GLY A 169 9.51 14.59 -21.54
C GLY A 169 9.96 13.13 -21.64
N ALA A 170 9.07 12.27 -22.11
CA ALA A 170 9.43 11.12 -22.95
C ALA A 170 8.18 10.67 -23.71
N GLU A 171 8.23 10.75 -25.03
CA GLU A 171 7.30 10.05 -25.91
C GLU A 171 7.31 8.56 -25.55
N GLY A 172 6.30 8.11 -24.80
CA GLY A 172 6.13 6.71 -24.39
C GLY A 172 6.31 6.39 -22.89
N GLY A 173 6.66 7.37 -22.05
CA GLY A 173 6.80 7.18 -20.59
C GLY A 173 5.47 7.26 -19.83
N ALA A 174 5.42 6.68 -18.63
CA ALA A 174 4.24 6.49 -17.78
C ALA A 174 3.31 7.72 -17.67
N MET A 175 2.03 7.41 -17.45
CA MET A 175 0.89 8.32 -17.38
C MET A 175 1.06 9.47 -16.39
N ASP A 176 0.24 10.51 -16.49
CA ASP A 176 0.27 11.72 -15.64
C ASP A 176 -0.23 11.45 -14.20
N ALA A 177 0.32 10.43 -13.55
CA ALA A 177 0.13 10.14 -12.13
C ALA A 177 0.63 11.31 -11.25
N ALA A 178 1.54 12.11 -11.78
CA ALA A 178 2.11 13.26 -11.10
C ALA A 178 1.04 14.32 -10.79
N SER A 179 0.14 14.64 -11.72
CA SER A 179 -0.95 15.60 -11.47
C SER A 179 -1.95 15.10 -10.42
N MET A 180 -2.07 13.78 -10.23
CA MET A 180 -2.95 13.16 -9.23
C MET A 180 -2.30 13.08 -7.85
N LEU A 181 -1.02 12.71 -7.77
CA LEU A 181 -0.30 12.54 -6.51
C LEU A 181 0.16 13.87 -5.92
N LYS A 182 0.69 14.79 -6.74
CA LYS A 182 1.27 16.05 -6.25
C LYS A 182 0.33 16.83 -5.32
N PRO A 183 -0.98 16.98 -5.60
CA PRO A 183 -1.90 17.66 -4.69
C PRO A 183 -2.01 16.98 -3.32
N ALA A 184 -2.16 15.65 -3.28
CA ALA A 184 -2.28 14.90 -2.03
C ALA A 184 -0.97 14.96 -1.21
N LEU A 185 0.17 14.85 -1.88
CA LEU A 185 1.50 14.98 -1.29
C LEU A 185 1.74 16.39 -0.74
N ALA A 186 1.44 17.42 -1.53
CA ALA A 186 1.65 18.81 -1.17
C ALA A 186 0.78 19.24 0.02
N ARG A 187 -0.45 18.71 0.15
CA ARG A 187 -1.29 18.93 1.33
C ARG A 187 -0.77 18.21 2.58
N GLY A 188 -0.11 17.07 2.40
CA GLY A 188 0.45 16.25 3.49
C GLY A 188 -0.56 15.26 4.06
N ASP A 189 -1.64 14.99 3.32
CA ASP A 189 -2.72 14.07 3.73
C ASP A 189 -2.37 12.60 3.48
N LEU A 190 -1.34 12.34 2.69
CA LEU A 190 -0.91 11.02 2.25
C LEU A 190 0.40 10.61 2.96
N PRO A 191 0.37 9.79 4.04
CA PRO A 191 1.58 9.25 4.63
C PRO A 191 2.19 8.20 3.72
N LEU A 192 3.47 8.36 3.37
CA LEU A 192 4.15 7.39 2.53
C LEU A 192 5.64 7.23 2.84
N VAL A 193 6.18 6.08 2.48
CA VAL A 193 7.60 5.78 2.36
C VAL A 193 7.90 5.61 0.87
N GLY A 194 8.88 6.35 0.36
CA GLY A 194 9.32 6.23 -1.02
C GLY A 194 10.65 5.48 -1.12
N ALA A 195 10.91 4.84 -2.26
CA ALA A 195 12.25 4.41 -2.65
C ALA A 195 12.58 4.90 -4.05
N THR A 196 13.82 5.35 -4.26
CA THR A 196 14.31 5.79 -5.58
C THR A 196 15.84 5.80 -5.61
N THR A 197 16.43 6.15 -6.75
CA THR A 197 17.88 6.39 -6.85
C THR A 197 18.21 7.82 -6.40
N VAL A 198 19.47 8.06 -6.06
CA VAL A 198 19.92 9.41 -5.68
C VAL A 198 19.73 10.40 -6.83
N ASP A 199 19.99 9.98 -8.07
CA ASP A 199 19.87 10.83 -9.26
C ASP A 199 18.41 11.17 -9.57
N ASP A 200 17.51 10.20 -9.48
CA ASP A 200 16.09 10.42 -9.73
C ASP A 200 15.45 11.30 -8.66
N TYR A 201 15.85 11.13 -7.39
CA TYR A 201 15.44 12.04 -6.31
C TYR A 201 15.83 13.48 -6.62
N ARG A 202 17.09 13.72 -7.00
CA ARG A 202 17.61 15.05 -7.35
C ARG A 202 16.89 15.65 -8.55
N ARG A 203 16.59 14.85 -9.58
CA ARG A 203 15.97 15.31 -10.82
C ARG A 203 14.48 15.63 -10.66
N HIS A 204 13.74 14.80 -9.94
CA HIS A 204 12.28 14.81 -9.96
C HIS A 204 11.62 15.28 -8.64
N ILE A 205 12.31 15.18 -7.51
CA ILE A 205 11.74 15.50 -6.18
C ILE A 205 12.39 16.75 -5.58
N GLU A 206 13.72 16.79 -5.51
CA GLU A 206 14.46 17.90 -4.87
C GLU A 206 14.27 19.24 -5.58
N ARG A 207 14.06 19.22 -6.90
CA ARG A 207 13.84 20.43 -7.71
C ARG A 207 12.44 21.01 -7.61
N ASP A 208 11.47 20.28 -7.04
CA ASP A 208 10.09 20.74 -6.89
C ASP A 208 9.86 21.26 -5.45
N PRO A 209 9.74 22.58 -5.22
CA PRO A 209 9.61 23.14 -3.88
C PRO A 209 8.37 22.66 -3.11
N ALA A 210 7.32 22.20 -3.79
CA ALA A 210 6.13 21.66 -3.13
C ALA A 210 6.40 20.26 -2.54
N LEU A 211 7.22 19.46 -3.24
CA LEU A 211 7.58 18.12 -2.82
C LEU A 211 8.75 18.11 -1.83
N GLU A 212 9.77 18.95 -2.06
CA GLU A 212 10.96 19.06 -1.21
C GLU A 212 10.61 19.39 0.26
N ARG A 213 9.51 20.10 0.50
CA ARG A 213 8.99 20.41 1.85
C ARG A 213 8.27 19.26 2.53
N ARG A 214 7.98 18.19 1.81
CA ARG A 214 7.21 17.02 2.27
C ARG A 214 8.06 15.77 2.40
N PHE A 215 9.13 15.68 1.63
CA PHE A 215 10.03 14.53 1.64
C PHE A 215 11.29 14.78 2.48
N GLN A 216 11.72 13.73 3.16
CA GLN A 216 13.01 13.65 3.83
C GLN A 216 13.83 12.52 3.20
N PRO A 217 14.94 12.82 2.51
CA PRO A 217 15.80 11.78 1.99
C PRO A 217 16.52 11.06 3.13
N ILE A 218 16.64 9.74 3.00
CA ILE A 218 17.40 8.84 3.87
C ILE A 218 18.34 8.05 2.96
N LEU A 219 19.65 8.28 3.12
CA LEU A 219 20.66 7.62 2.31
C LEU A 219 20.83 6.18 2.77
N VAL A 220 20.76 5.24 1.84
CA VAL A 220 20.97 3.81 2.05
C VAL A 220 22.22 3.42 1.29
N THR A 221 23.22 2.94 2.01
CA THR A 221 24.46 2.40 1.43
C THR A 221 24.41 0.86 1.43
N GLU A 222 25.38 0.25 0.76
CA GLU A 222 25.62 -1.18 0.90
C GLU A 222 25.82 -1.54 2.40
N PRO A 223 25.28 -2.69 2.84
CA PRO A 223 25.32 -3.14 4.24
C PRO A 223 26.70 -3.66 4.67
#